data_AF-W1YEH7-F1
#
_entry.id   AF-W1YEH7-F1
#
_cell.length_a   1.000
_cell.length_b   1.000
_cell.length_c   1.000
_cell.angle_alpha   90.00
_cell.angle_beta   90.00
_cell.angle_gamma   90.00
#
_symmetry.space_group_name_H-M   'P 1'
#
loop_
_entity.id
_entity.type
_entity.pdbx_description
1 polymer ?
#
loop_
_entity_poly.entity_id
_entity_poly.type
_entity_poly.pdbx_seq_one_letter_code
_entity_poly.pdbx_strand_id
1 'polypeptide(L)' 'MFGGGRQQQGPQKGNDLREDIDISFEDAAFGKSMEIEVHRHEECDHCHGTGGEPGSRVDTCPNCHGSGQ' A
#
# COMPACT_ATOMS: atom_id res chain seq x y z
N MET A 1 0.85 -30.70 -24.21
CA MET A 1 0.70 -29.24 -24.28
C MET A 1 0.64 -28.71 -22.86
N PHE A 2 1.56 -27.83 -22.48
CA PHE A 2 1.74 -27.35 -21.12
C PHE A 2 0.53 -26.53 -20.66
N GLY A 3 -0.09 -26.94 -19.55
CA GLY A 3 -1.20 -26.25 -18.93
C GLY A 3 -0.73 -24.94 -18.32
N GLY A 4 -1.09 -23.82 -18.95
CA GLY A 4 -0.89 -22.48 -18.40
C GLY A 4 -1.83 -22.27 -17.21
N GLY A 5 -1.35 -22.59 -16.01
CA GLY A 5 -2.02 -22.23 -14.77
C GLY A 5 -2.18 -20.72 -14.71
N ARG A 6 -3.43 -20.25 -14.65
CA ARG A 6 -3.73 -18.84 -14.35
C ARG A 6 -3.08 -18.50 -13.01
N GLN A 7 -2.00 -17.73 -13.05
CA GLN A 7 -1.37 -17.20 -11.86
C GLN A 7 -2.39 -16.27 -11.21
N GLN A 8 -3.01 -16.74 -10.14
CA GLN A 8 -3.96 -15.97 -9.35
C GLN A 8 -3.20 -14.77 -8.80
N GLN A 9 -3.50 -13.57 -9.35
CA GLN A 9 -3.05 -12.31 -8.78
C GLN A 9 -3.81 -12.11 -7.46
N GLY A 10 -3.29 -12.75 -6.42
CA GLY A 10 -3.72 -12.49 -5.05
C GLY A 10 -3.24 -11.12 -4.58
N PRO A 11 -3.78 -10.62 -3.46
CA PRO A 11 -3.34 -9.36 -2.88
C PRO A 11 -1.83 -9.38 -2.65
N GLN A 12 -1.15 -8.35 -3.16
CA GLN A 12 0.28 -8.18 -2.91
C GLN A 12 0.48 -7.56 -1.53
N LYS A 13 1.43 -8.10 -0.76
CA LYS A 13 1.82 -7.52 0.51
C LYS A 13 2.39 -6.12 0.26
N GLY A 14 1.98 -5.15 1.07
CA GLY A 14 2.59 -3.81 1.09
C GLY A 14 4.03 -3.81 1.62
N ASN A 15 4.69 -2.66 1.51
CA ASN A 15 6.06 -2.46 1.97
C ASN A 15 6.13 -2.45 3.51
N ASP A 16 7.24 -2.94 4.05
CA ASP A 16 7.54 -2.81 5.48
C ASP A 16 8.03 -1.37 5.80
N LEU A 17 7.61 -0.82 6.94
CA LEU A 17 8.07 0.47 7.46
C LEU A 17 8.99 0.25 8.66
N ARG A 18 10.13 0.94 8.71
CA ARG A 18 11.09 0.87 9.81
C ARG A 18 11.50 2.28 10.20
N GLU A 19 11.21 2.62 11.45
CA GLU A 19 11.63 3.86 12.10
C GLU A 19 12.53 3.51 13.28
N ASP A 20 13.73 4.09 13.33
CA ASP A 20 14.64 3.95 14.46
C ASP A 20 14.40 5.14 15.42
N ILE A 21 14.27 4.87 16.72
CA ILE A 21 13.93 5.87 17.74
C ILE A 21 15.01 5.84 18.82
N ASP A 22 15.61 7.00 19.08
CA ASP A 22 16.55 7.18 20.16
C ASP A 22 15.83 7.47 21.49
N ILE A 23 16.14 6.69 22.52
CA ILE A 23 15.66 6.90 23.89
C ILE A 23 16.85 7.02 24.85
N SER A 24 16.68 7.76 25.95
CA SER A 24 17.69 7.80 27.00
C SER A 24 17.72 6.50 27.80
N PHE A 25 18.80 6.28 28.54
CA PHE A 25 18.93 5.11 29.42
C PHE A 25 17.86 5.12 30.52
N GLU A 26 17.54 6.29 31.06
CA GLU A 26 16.51 6.48 32.09
C GLU A 26 15.13 6.16 31.53
N ASP A 27 14.82 6.60 30.31
CA ASP A 27 13.56 6.30 29.63
C ASP A 27 13.42 4.78 29.38
N ALA A 28 14.52 4.09 29.07
CA ALA A 28 14.55 2.64 28.94
C ALA A 28 14.40 1.91 30.29
N ALA A 29 14.96 2.46 31.38
CA ALA A 29 14.96 1.84 32.70
C ALA A 29 13.62 2.00 33.44
N PHE A 30 12.96 3.15 33.29
CA PHE A 30 11.71 3.46 33.99
C PHE A 30 10.47 3.34 33.10
N GLY A 31 10.67 3.24 31.79
CA GLY A 31 9.60 3.20 30.80
C GLY A 31 9.10 4.59 30.44
N LYS A 32 8.80 4.79 29.15
CA LYS A 32 8.25 6.03 28.60
C LYS A 32 7.18 5.70 27.57
N SER A 33 6.13 6.53 27.53
CA SER A 33 5.17 6.55 26.43
C SER A 33 5.52 7.70 25.50
N MET A 34 5.58 7.44 24.21
CA MET A 34 5.81 8.44 23.18
C MET A 34 4.88 8.22 22.01
N GLU A 35 4.43 9.32 21.41
CA GLU A 35 3.68 9.29 20.16
C GLU A 35 4.67 9.27 18.99
N ILE A 36 4.41 8.39 18.01
CA ILE A 36 5.22 8.25 16.81
C ILE A 36 4.30 8.52 15.62
N GLU A 37 4.66 9.51 14.81
CA GLU A 37 3.96 9.79 13.56
C GLU A 37 4.55 8.91 12.45
N VAL A 38 3.72 8.09 11.82
CA VAL A 38 4.14 7.16 10.75
C VAL A 38 3.40 7.51 9.47
N HIS A 39 4.16 7.81 8.41
CA HIS A 39 3.60 8.04 7.08
C HIS A 39 3.45 6.71 6.34
N ARG A 40 2.22 6.34 5.98
CA ARG A 40 1.92 5.15 5.17
C ARG A 40 1.05 5.52 3.99
N HIS A 41 1.19 4.76 2.90
CA HIS A 41 0.21 4.78 1.83
C HIS A 41 -1.05 4.05 2.29
N GLU A 42 -2.18 4.73 2.20
CA GLU A 42 -3.50 4.18 2.47
C GLU A 42 -4.40 4.31 1.24
N GLU A 43 -5.51 3.58 1.27
CA GLU A 43 -6.53 3.70 0.23
C GLU A 43 -7.08 5.13 0.27
N CYS A 44 -7.16 5.77 -0.89
CA CYS A 44 -7.70 7.12 -0.97
C CYS A 44 -9.20 7.10 -0.66
N ASP A 45 -9.64 7.80 0.39
CA ASP A 45 -11.06 7.89 0.78
C ASP A 45 -11.95 8.48 -0.32
N HIS A 46 -11.38 9.31 -1.20
CA HIS A 46 -12.13 9.95 -2.27
C HIS A 46 -12.45 8.98 -3.41
N CYS A 47 -11.43 8.29 -3.94
CA CYS A 47 -11.58 7.43 -5.11
C CYS A 47 -11.63 5.93 -4.77
N HIS A 48 -11.47 5.55 -3.51
CA HIS A 48 -11.43 4.16 -3.05
C HIS A 48 -10.43 3.30 -3.83
N GLY A 49 -9.23 3.85 -4.08
CA GLY A 49 -8.17 3.17 -4.83
C GLY A 49 -8.43 2.96 -6.32
N THR A 50 -9.53 3.49 -6.88
CA THR A 50 -9.84 3.36 -8.32
C THR A 50 -9.00 4.28 -9.21
N GLY A 51 -8.44 5.36 -8.65
CA GLY A 51 -7.65 6.34 -9.38
C GLY A 51 -8.47 7.25 -10.33
N GLY A 52 -9.80 7.11 -10.35
CA GLY A 52 -10.72 7.97 -11.09
C GLY A 52 -11.58 8.83 -10.18
N GLU A 53 -12.22 9.86 -10.76
CA GLU A 53 -13.21 10.67 -10.05
C GLU A 53 -14.42 9.79 -9.67
N PRO A 54 -15.00 9.89 -8.46
CA PRO A 54 -16.17 9.12 -8.09
C PRO A 54 -17.32 9.29 -9.09
N GLY A 55 -17.80 8.17 -9.63
CA GLY A 55 -18.84 8.16 -10.67
C GLY A 55 -18.34 8.35 -12.11
N SER A 56 -17.03 8.55 -12.31
CA SER A 56 -16.42 8.47 -13.64
C SER A 56 -16.32 7.02 -14.13
N ARG A 57 -16.44 6.83 -15.45
CA ARG A 57 -16.15 5.54 -16.09
C ARG A 57 -14.66 5.44 -16.35
N VAL A 58 -14.02 4.45 -15.75
CA VAL A 58 -12.66 4.05 -16.09
C VAL A 58 -12.75 3.08 -17.27
N ASP A 59 -12.47 3.57 -18.47
CA ASP A 59 -12.48 2.77 -19.68
C ASP A 59 -11.13 2.07 -19.89
N THR A 60 -11.17 0.80 -20.29
CA THR A 60 -9.96 0.04 -20.61
C THR A 60 -9.29 0.62 -21.87
N CYS A 61 -8.01 0.99 -21.76
CA CYS A 61 -7.25 1.49 -22.90
C CYS A 61 -7.26 0.47 -24.06
N PRO A 62 -7.69 0.85 -25.28
CA PRO A 62 -7.79 -0.08 -26.41
C PRO A 62 -6.43 -0.48 -27.01
N ASN A 63 -5.35 0.25 -26.71
CA ASN A 63 -4.03 -0.07 -27.22
C ASN A 63 -3.35 -1.15 -26.38
N CYS A 64 -3.30 -0.98 -25.05
CA CYS A 64 -2.70 -1.96 -24.15
C CYS A 64 -3.73 -2.97 -23.59
N HIS A 65 -5.02 -2.79 -23.85
CA HIS A 65 -6.10 -3.64 -23.33
C HIS A 65 -6.04 -3.82 -21.80
N GLY A 66 -5.56 -2.82 -21.07
CA GLY A 66 -5.38 -2.86 -19.62
C GLY A 66 -4.10 -3.56 -19.13
N SER A 67 -3.17 -3.92 -20.03
CA SER A 67 -1.89 -4.55 -19.66
C SER A 67 -0.82 -3.56 -19.20
N GLY A 68 -0.97 -2.26 -19.51
CA GLY A 68 -0.05 -1.22 -19.02
C GLY A 68 1.37 -1.27 -19.58
N GLN A 69 1.62 -2.03 -20.65
CA GLN A 69 2.90 -2.13 -21.36
C GLN A 69 2.82 -1.61 -22.80
#